data_AF-A0A2T2P6S9-F1
#
_entry.id   AF-A0A2T2P6S9-F1
#
_cell.length_a   1.000
_cell.length_b   1.000
_cell.length_c   1.000
_cell.angle_alpha   90.00
_cell.angle_beta   90.00
_cell.angle_gamma   90.00
#
_symmetry.space_group_name_H-M   'P 1'
#
loop_
_entity.id
_entity.type
_entity.pdbx_description
1 polymer ?
#
loop_
_entity_poly.entity_id
_entity_poly.type
_entity_poly.pdbx_seq_one_letter_code
_entity_poly.pdbx_strand_id
1 'polypeptide(L)'
;MSIQHIPYTAPRTEFIEALEKNGGVIVTDFTDGVTLEQARKEVQPYLDVDEPDSQVGALNGGTKTCTRLIGRSPTVREKFFSDPLYQDMVSHFLNLTTTAWYGDEPSTNTCPPLLSIAITMDTRPGTKAQKLHRDDKNHHHRHHPASSYSPNRDMLLGLFVPGCDTRRENGATRVVPGSHLWGDEQPDFGDDGSKGVVDVCLKKGEAFMMLGSTYHGAGEYSLNEGSRMVHIMFCCSGNYRQEEISYLSYPVEDVKDTINGTIIPNGERGTGANPAGLIQYNELGYMSATIMSTTPEHRQGLNVSIPEVESQPDSDWAKVGRHTLCYAGPFYIKEIRTENSGLLIHGPLIVAQVPNYVGSEQERNYTILDGGNTLNISILAEDGVLGSLIWKRIIPNVQK
;
A
#
# COMPACT_ATOMS: atom_id res chain seq x y z
N MET A 1 0.70 -35.31 -2.47
CA MET A 1 0.28 -33.92 -2.75
C MET A 1 1.46 -33.22 -3.43
N SER A 2 1.22 -32.20 -4.25
CA SER A 2 2.27 -31.50 -5.01
C SER A 2 1.91 -30.03 -5.13
N ILE A 3 2.91 -29.15 -5.07
CA ILE A 3 2.72 -27.73 -5.31
C ILE A 3 2.44 -27.52 -6.80
N GLN A 4 1.32 -26.88 -7.11
CA GLN A 4 0.87 -26.66 -8.48
C GLN A 4 1.43 -25.35 -9.03
N HIS A 5 1.66 -25.31 -10.34
CA HIS A 5 1.97 -24.09 -11.08
C HIS A 5 0.70 -23.64 -11.78
N ILE A 6 0.22 -22.44 -11.45
CA ILE A 6 -1.02 -21.88 -11.97
C ILE A 6 -0.70 -20.52 -12.60
N PRO A 7 -1.07 -20.30 -13.88
CA PRO A 7 -0.88 -19.01 -14.52
C PRO A 7 -1.63 -17.89 -13.80
N TYR A 8 -1.03 -16.70 -13.68
CA TYR A 8 -1.64 -15.52 -13.06
C TYR A 8 -3.06 -15.22 -13.57
N THR A 9 -3.34 -15.52 -14.83
CA THR A 9 -4.63 -15.29 -15.50
C THR A 9 -5.72 -16.31 -15.15
N ALA A 10 -5.39 -17.37 -14.42
CA ALA A 10 -6.35 -18.40 -14.03
C ALA A 10 -7.44 -17.84 -13.07
N PRO A 11 -8.60 -18.50 -12.99
CA PRO A 11 -9.63 -18.17 -12.00
C PRO A 11 -9.11 -18.27 -10.56
N ARG A 12 -9.56 -17.38 -9.68
CA ARG A 12 -9.18 -17.36 -8.25
C ARG A 12 -9.47 -18.68 -7.55
N THR A 13 -10.52 -19.38 -7.99
CA THR A 13 -10.93 -20.70 -7.47
C THR A 13 -9.82 -21.74 -7.60
N GLU A 14 -9.01 -21.73 -8.65
CA GLU A 14 -7.92 -22.69 -8.80
C GLU A 14 -6.80 -22.45 -7.77
N PHE A 15 -6.49 -21.20 -7.47
CA PHE A 15 -5.52 -20.85 -6.42
C PHE A 15 -6.03 -21.23 -5.02
N ILE A 16 -7.32 -20.98 -4.76
CA ILE A 16 -7.99 -21.39 -3.52
C ILE A 16 -7.89 -22.90 -3.36
N GLU A 17 -8.33 -23.67 -4.35
CA GLU A 17 -8.28 -25.14 -4.31
C GLU A 17 -6.85 -25.67 -4.12
N ALA A 18 -5.86 -25.05 -4.76
CA ALA A 18 -4.46 -25.43 -4.61
C ALA A 18 -3.94 -25.17 -3.18
N LEU A 19 -4.26 -24.01 -2.59
CA LEU A 19 -3.89 -23.66 -1.22
C LEU A 19 -4.61 -24.54 -0.20
N GLU A 20 -5.93 -24.74 -0.33
CA GLU A 20 -6.71 -25.60 0.54
C GLU A 20 -6.21 -27.05 0.55
N LYS A 21 -5.80 -27.56 -0.62
CA LYS A 21 -5.34 -28.95 -0.76
C LYS A 21 -3.88 -29.16 -0.39
N ASN A 22 -3.00 -28.23 -0.76
CA ASN A 22 -1.55 -28.45 -0.69
C ASN A 22 -0.83 -27.54 0.30
N GLY A 23 -1.47 -26.49 0.82
CA GLY A 23 -0.86 -25.50 1.70
C GLY A 23 -0.03 -24.45 0.97
N GLY A 24 0.14 -24.58 -0.35
CA GLY A 24 0.89 -23.65 -1.17
C GLY A 24 0.67 -23.81 -2.67
N VAL A 25 0.97 -22.76 -3.43
CA VAL A 25 0.79 -22.68 -4.88
C VAL A 25 1.85 -21.78 -5.51
N ILE A 26 2.33 -22.15 -6.69
CA ILE A 26 3.22 -21.33 -7.52
C ILE A 26 2.37 -20.59 -8.55
N VAL A 27 2.52 -19.27 -8.60
CA VAL A 27 1.91 -18.41 -9.62
C VAL A 27 2.92 -18.18 -10.73
N THR A 28 2.61 -18.59 -11.96
CA THR A 28 3.44 -18.28 -13.12
C THR A 28 3.05 -16.93 -13.71
N ASP A 29 4.02 -16.22 -14.30
CA ASP A 29 3.81 -14.89 -14.91
C ASP A 29 3.24 -13.84 -13.92
N PHE A 30 3.66 -13.93 -12.65
CA PHE A 30 3.25 -13.01 -11.58
C PHE A 30 3.80 -11.59 -11.76
N THR A 31 5.05 -11.46 -12.20
CA THR A 31 5.70 -10.16 -12.43
C THR A 31 6.69 -10.22 -13.58
N ASP A 32 7.05 -9.05 -14.12
CA ASP A 32 8.06 -8.92 -15.16
C ASP A 32 9.46 -8.62 -14.61
N GLY A 33 10.47 -8.76 -15.49
CA GLY A 33 11.88 -8.54 -15.15
C GLY A 33 12.26 -7.08 -14.87
N VAL A 34 11.52 -6.11 -15.40
CA VAL A 34 11.77 -4.67 -15.15
C VAL A 34 11.37 -4.34 -13.71
N THR A 35 10.20 -4.81 -13.30
CA THR A 35 9.67 -4.67 -11.94
C THR A 35 10.59 -5.37 -10.93
N LEU A 36 11.07 -6.59 -11.22
CA LEU A 36 12.03 -7.29 -10.35
C LEU A 36 13.36 -6.56 -10.21
N GLU A 37 13.91 -6.06 -11.31
CA GLU A 37 15.19 -5.33 -11.27
C GLU A 37 15.06 -4.00 -10.50
N GLN A 38 13.91 -3.34 -10.60
CA GLN A 38 13.63 -2.14 -9.83
C GLN A 38 13.51 -2.45 -8.32
N ALA A 39 12.76 -3.49 -7.94
CA ALA A 39 12.69 -3.96 -6.55
C ALA A 39 14.08 -4.31 -6.00
N ARG A 40 14.91 -5.00 -6.79
CA ARG A 40 16.30 -5.33 -6.43
C ARG A 40 17.13 -4.07 -6.14
N LYS A 41 17.07 -3.06 -7.02
CA LYS A 41 17.80 -1.79 -6.84
C LYS A 41 17.39 -1.05 -5.58
N GLU A 42 16.11 -1.07 -5.23
CA GLU A 42 15.57 -0.40 -4.03
C GLU A 42 16.07 -1.07 -2.75
N VAL A 43 16.20 -2.40 -2.72
CA VAL A 43 16.62 -3.13 -1.52
C VAL A 43 18.14 -3.27 -1.40
N GLN A 44 18.88 -3.24 -2.52
CA GLN A 44 20.32 -3.52 -2.56
C GLN A 44 21.14 -2.66 -1.58
N PRO A 45 20.92 -1.33 -1.45
CA PRO A 45 21.69 -0.51 -0.51
C PRO A 45 21.57 -0.98 0.93
N TYR A 46 20.44 -1.57 1.32
CA TYR A 46 20.21 -2.09 2.68
C TYR A 46 20.82 -3.48 2.89
N LEU A 47 20.98 -4.26 1.82
CA LEU A 47 21.67 -5.56 1.85
C LEU A 47 23.19 -5.39 1.78
N ASP A 48 23.70 -4.30 1.22
CA ASP A 48 25.13 -4.04 1.12
C ASP A 48 25.72 -3.55 2.44
N VAL A 49 24.90 -3.06 3.38
CA VAL A 49 25.32 -2.76 4.73
C VAL A 49 25.76 -4.06 5.41
N ASP A 50 27.03 -4.13 5.81
CA ASP A 50 27.50 -5.21 6.65
C ASP A 50 27.03 -4.97 8.08
N GLU A 51 26.22 -5.90 8.58
CA GLU A 51 25.85 -5.99 9.99
C GLU A 51 26.63 -7.15 10.64
N PRO A 52 27.89 -6.93 11.04
CA PRO A 52 28.74 -7.97 11.61
C PRO A 52 28.15 -8.60 12.88
N ASP A 53 27.20 -7.93 13.53
CA ASP A 53 26.53 -8.36 14.76
C ASP A 53 25.07 -8.80 14.56
N SER A 54 24.62 -9.13 13.33
CA SER A 54 23.22 -9.52 13.11
C SER A 54 22.84 -10.76 13.93
N GLN A 55 22.09 -10.54 15.02
CA GLN A 55 21.61 -11.55 15.97
C GLN A 55 20.29 -12.20 15.52
N VAL A 56 19.89 -12.09 14.24
CA VAL A 56 18.68 -12.76 13.76
C VAL A 56 18.93 -14.28 13.80
N GLY A 57 18.59 -14.89 14.93
CA GLY A 57 19.02 -16.24 15.33
C GLY A 57 18.58 -17.37 14.40
N ALA A 58 17.71 -17.10 13.41
CA ALA A 58 17.30 -18.04 12.38
C ALA A 58 18.26 -18.12 11.17
N LEU A 59 19.25 -17.22 11.06
CA LEU A 59 19.98 -16.98 9.81
C LEU A 59 21.47 -17.37 9.81
N ASN A 60 22.01 -17.85 10.95
CA ASN A 60 23.37 -18.41 11.09
C ASN A 60 24.47 -17.67 10.29
N GLY A 61 24.38 -16.34 10.18
CA GLY A 61 25.35 -15.47 9.50
C GLY A 61 25.45 -15.58 7.97
N GLY A 62 24.71 -16.48 7.32
CA GLY A 62 24.84 -16.74 5.86
C GLY A 62 23.82 -16.00 4.99
N THR A 63 22.84 -15.34 5.59
CA THR A 63 21.76 -14.64 4.87
C THR A 63 21.73 -13.18 5.28
N LYS A 64 21.80 -12.28 4.28
CA LYS A 64 21.58 -10.85 4.49
C LYS A 64 20.09 -10.53 4.42
N THR A 65 19.64 -9.51 5.16
CA THR A 65 18.22 -9.17 5.23
C THR A 65 17.95 -7.68 5.09
N CYS A 66 16.86 -7.34 4.40
CA CYS A 66 16.27 -6.01 4.39
C CYS A 66 14.87 -6.09 5.03
N THR A 67 14.76 -5.67 6.30
CA THR A 67 13.50 -5.47 7.04
C THR A 67 12.90 -4.09 6.71
N ARG A 68 11.71 -3.78 7.24
CA ARG A 68 10.92 -2.58 6.89
C ARG A 68 10.69 -2.48 5.39
N LEU A 69 10.52 -3.62 4.73
CA LEU A 69 10.62 -3.73 3.28
C LEU A 69 9.60 -2.84 2.56
N ILE A 70 8.36 -2.78 3.06
CA ILE A 70 7.30 -2.00 2.41
C ILE A 70 7.54 -0.48 2.51
N GLY A 71 8.29 -0.02 3.52
CA GLY A 71 8.75 1.37 3.60
C GLY A 71 9.98 1.66 2.74
N ARG A 72 10.82 0.63 2.47
CA ARG A 72 12.08 0.78 1.74
C ARG A 72 11.98 0.55 0.23
N SER A 73 10.97 -0.19 -0.22
CA SER A 73 10.75 -0.50 -1.63
C SER A 73 9.31 -0.19 -2.04
N PRO A 74 9.07 0.96 -2.69
CA PRO A 74 7.80 1.27 -3.34
C PRO A 74 7.37 0.19 -4.33
N THR A 75 8.33 -0.41 -5.05
CA THR A 75 8.01 -1.46 -6.02
C THR A 75 7.47 -2.71 -5.32
N VAL A 76 8.12 -3.21 -4.27
CA VAL A 76 7.60 -4.36 -3.51
C VAL A 76 6.22 -4.04 -2.92
N ARG A 77 6.06 -2.83 -2.35
CA ARG A 77 4.78 -2.37 -1.79
C ARG A 77 3.66 -2.40 -2.83
N GLU A 78 3.85 -1.72 -3.94
CA GLU A 78 2.79 -1.39 -4.88
C GLU A 78 2.55 -2.47 -5.92
N LYS A 79 3.57 -3.29 -6.22
CA LYS A 79 3.49 -4.32 -7.27
C LYS A 79 3.38 -5.73 -6.74
N PHE A 80 3.92 -6.04 -5.55
CA PHE A 80 3.89 -7.40 -5.00
C PHE A 80 2.91 -7.50 -3.83
N PHE A 81 3.06 -6.64 -2.82
CA PHE A 81 2.18 -6.66 -1.67
C PHE A 81 0.75 -6.23 -2.04
N SER A 82 0.59 -5.15 -2.81
CA SER A 82 -0.73 -4.69 -3.27
C SER A 82 -1.28 -5.43 -4.50
N ASP A 83 -0.65 -6.54 -4.92
CA ASP A 83 -1.14 -7.32 -6.06
C ASP A 83 -2.57 -7.85 -5.80
N PRO A 84 -3.53 -7.68 -6.73
CA PRO A 84 -4.91 -8.10 -6.53
C PRO A 84 -5.08 -9.60 -6.28
N LEU A 85 -4.32 -10.46 -6.95
CA LEU A 85 -4.43 -11.91 -6.74
C LEU A 85 -3.96 -12.27 -5.33
N TYR A 86 -2.84 -11.71 -4.88
CA TYR A 86 -2.37 -11.93 -3.51
C TYR A 86 -3.37 -11.40 -2.47
N GLN A 87 -3.91 -10.18 -2.65
CA GLN A 87 -4.89 -9.59 -1.74
C GLN A 87 -6.24 -10.36 -1.71
N ASP A 88 -6.66 -10.92 -2.84
CA ASP A 88 -7.83 -11.82 -2.91
C ASP A 88 -7.60 -13.08 -2.05
N MET A 89 -6.41 -13.70 -2.16
CA MET A 89 -6.07 -14.88 -1.35
C MET A 89 -5.94 -14.54 0.14
N VAL A 90 -5.28 -13.43 0.47
CA VAL A 90 -5.19 -12.91 1.84
C VAL A 90 -6.58 -12.73 2.43
N SER A 91 -7.49 -12.09 1.69
CA SER A 91 -8.87 -11.88 2.14
C SER A 91 -9.64 -13.19 2.30
N HIS A 92 -9.50 -14.13 1.37
CA HIS A 92 -10.19 -15.41 1.43
C HIS A 92 -9.77 -16.26 2.64
N PHE A 93 -8.45 -16.37 2.87
CA PHE A 93 -7.91 -17.26 3.89
C PHE A 93 -7.87 -16.63 5.29
N LEU A 94 -7.74 -15.30 5.40
CA LEU A 94 -7.44 -14.63 6.67
C LEU A 94 -8.53 -13.68 7.19
N ASN A 95 -9.58 -13.38 6.41
CA ASN A 95 -10.73 -12.65 6.94
C ASN A 95 -11.38 -13.44 8.07
N LEU A 96 -11.37 -12.87 9.27
CA LEU A 96 -12.01 -13.50 10.42
C LEU A 96 -13.45 -13.01 10.52
N THR A 97 -14.39 -13.83 10.06
CA THR A 97 -15.83 -13.55 10.20
C THR A 97 -16.40 -14.36 11.36
N THR A 98 -16.92 -13.67 12.37
CA THR A 98 -17.50 -14.29 13.56
C THR A 98 -18.89 -13.73 13.82
N THR A 99 -19.77 -14.55 14.39
CA THR A 99 -21.10 -14.12 14.83
C THR A 99 -21.14 -14.14 16.35
N ALA A 100 -21.39 -12.98 16.95
CA ALA A 100 -21.64 -12.82 18.37
C ALA A 100 -23.11 -12.45 18.59
N TRP A 101 -23.65 -12.73 19.77
CA TRP A 101 -25.05 -12.47 20.10
C TRP A 101 -25.15 -11.30 21.08
N TYR A 102 -25.98 -10.31 20.75
CA TYR A 102 -26.41 -9.24 21.64
C TYR A 102 -27.81 -9.59 22.16
N GLY A 103 -27.87 -10.36 23.25
CA GLY A 103 -29.13 -10.96 23.69
C GLY A 103 -29.57 -12.06 22.74
N ASP A 104 -30.74 -11.91 22.14
CA ASP A 104 -31.31 -12.80 21.11
C ASP A 104 -31.07 -12.30 19.67
N GLU A 105 -30.31 -11.22 19.48
CA GLU A 105 -29.96 -10.68 18.17
C GLU A 105 -28.54 -11.09 17.74
N PRO A 106 -28.38 -11.84 16.64
CA PRO A 106 -27.05 -12.16 16.11
C PRO A 106 -26.44 -10.96 15.39
N SER A 107 -25.16 -10.70 15.64
CA SER A 107 -24.33 -9.69 14.96
C SER A 107 -23.09 -10.35 14.36
N THR A 108 -23.01 -10.34 13.04
CA THR A 108 -21.87 -10.87 12.29
C THR A 108 -20.88 -9.74 11.99
N ASN A 109 -19.63 -9.92 12.38
CA ASN A 109 -18.56 -8.96 12.19
C ASN A 109 -17.38 -9.62 11.47
N THR A 110 -16.75 -8.87 10.57
CA THR A 110 -15.57 -9.32 9.84
C THR A 110 -14.38 -8.45 10.22
N CYS A 111 -13.30 -9.08 10.66
CA CYS A 111 -12.02 -8.44 10.90
C CYS A 111 -11.09 -8.70 9.70
N PRO A 112 -10.71 -7.66 8.92
CA PRO A 112 -9.83 -7.82 7.77
C PRO A 112 -8.38 -8.10 8.19
N PRO A 113 -7.59 -8.79 7.36
CA PRO A 113 -6.19 -9.10 7.64
C PRO A 113 -5.28 -7.88 7.62
N LEU A 114 -4.11 -8.03 8.23
CA LEU A 114 -3.05 -7.04 8.32
C LEU A 114 -1.74 -7.61 7.76
N LEU A 115 -0.86 -6.75 7.23
CA LEU A 115 0.52 -7.15 6.96
C LEU A 115 1.23 -7.48 8.28
N SER A 116 1.74 -8.70 8.47
CA SER A 116 2.47 -9.09 9.67
C SER A 116 3.95 -8.75 9.58
N ILE A 117 4.60 -9.08 8.47
CA ILE A 117 6.02 -8.83 8.23
C ILE A 117 6.32 -8.78 6.74
N ALA A 118 7.28 -7.93 6.35
CA ALA A 118 7.83 -7.92 5.01
C ALA A 118 9.36 -7.80 5.06
N ILE A 119 10.04 -8.75 4.43
CA ILE A 119 11.49 -8.89 4.50
C ILE A 119 12.05 -9.41 3.17
N THR A 120 13.16 -8.82 2.72
CA THR A 120 13.96 -9.43 1.66
C THR A 120 15.07 -10.24 2.30
N MET A 121 15.25 -11.48 1.88
CA MET A 121 16.34 -12.35 2.30
C MET A 121 17.27 -12.62 1.10
N ASP A 122 18.57 -12.44 1.29
CA ASP A 122 19.63 -12.74 0.32
C ASP A 122 20.53 -13.84 0.88
N THR A 123 20.21 -15.10 0.56
CA THR A 123 20.93 -16.29 1.03
C THR A 123 22.22 -16.49 0.21
N ARG A 124 23.35 -16.80 0.86
CA ARG A 124 24.67 -16.89 0.22
C ARG A 124 25.36 -18.26 0.45
N PRO A 125 26.44 -18.58 -0.30
CA PRO A 125 27.24 -19.79 -0.12
C PRO A 125 27.54 -20.13 1.34
N GLY A 126 27.41 -21.42 1.66
CA GLY A 126 27.66 -21.94 3.01
C GLY A 126 26.47 -21.84 3.97
N THR A 127 25.36 -21.20 3.57
CA THR A 127 24.13 -21.18 4.38
C THR A 127 23.52 -22.57 4.49
N LYS A 128 23.41 -23.07 5.73
CA LYS A 128 22.78 -24.37 6.02
C LYS A 128 21.27 -24.31 5.88
N ALA A 129 20.69 -25.45 5.53
CA ALA A 129 19.24 -25.59 5.43
C ALA A 129 18.58 -25.28 6.78
N GLN A 130 17.46 -24.55 6.75
CA GLN A 130 16.67 -24.30 7.95
C GLN A 130 16.01 -25.60 8.44
N LYS A 131 15.69 -25.67 9.73
CA LYS A 131 14.81 -26.73 10.23
C LYS A 131 13.41 -26.52 9.69
N LEU A 132 12.68 -27.59 9.39
CA LEU A 132 11.27 -27.49 9.00
C LEU A 132 10.45 -26.90 10.15
N HIS A 133 9.62 -25.91 9.85
CA HIS A 133 8.79 -25.21 10.81
C HIS A 133 7.53 -24.64 10.16
N ARG A 134 6.59 -24.21 11.00
CA ARG A 134 5.45 -23.36 10.63
C ARG A 134 5.78 -21.92 11.04
N ASP A 135 5.28 -20.93 10.31
CA ASP A 135 5.53 -19.52 10.64
C ASP A 135 4.54 -18.98 11.68
N ASP A 136 3.34 -19.55 11.76
CA ASP A 136 2.35 -19.21 12.79
C ASP A 136 2.77 -19.61 14.21
N LYS A 137 3.90 -20.31 14.36
CA LYS A 137 4.58 -20.53 15.67
C LYS A 137 4.80 -19.21 16.41
N ASN A 138 5.02 -18.11 15.69
CA ASN A 138 5.29 -16.79 16.26
C ASN A 138 4.07 -16.24 17.04
N HIS A 139 2.88 -16.71 16.69
CA HIS A 139 1.61 -16.35 17.32
C HIS A 139 1.07 -17.44 18.23
N HIS A 140 1.85 -18.51 18.47
CA HIS A 140 1.46 -19.67 19.27
C HIS A 140 0.13 -20.31 18.81
N HIS A 141 -0.12 -20.30 17.49
CA HIS A 141 -1.33 -20.89 16.94
C HIS A 141 -1.40 -22.40 17.21
N ARG A 142 -2.62 -22.91 17.42
CA ARG A 142 -2.87 -24.33 17.72
C ARG A 142 -3.54 -24.99 16.54
N HIS A 143 -3.07 -26.19 16.20
CA HIS A 143 -3.55 -26.92 15.03
C HIS A 143 -4.26 -28.19 15.44
N HIS A 144 -5.42 -28.41 14.83
CA HIS A 144 -6.14 -29.67 14.94
C HIS A 144 -6.04 -30.43 13.60
N PRO A 145 -5.81 -31.75 13.64
CA PRO A 145 -5.75 -32.54 12.42
C PRO A 145 -7.10 -32.48 11.69
N ALA A 146 -7.08 -32.35 10.37
CA ALA A 146 -8.30 -32.35 9.55
C ALA A 146 -8.08 -33.10 8.23
N SER A 147 -9.18 -33.60 7.66
CA SER A 147 -9.19 -34.23 6.33
C SER A 147 -9.25 -33.22 5.18
N SER A 148 -9.69 -32.00 5.44
CA SER A 148 -9.84 -30.92 4.46
C SER A 148 -9.66 -29.56 5.12
N TYR A 149 -9.44 -28.54 4.30
CA TYR A 149 -9.41 -27.16 4.75
C TYR A 149 -10.80 -26.71 5.26
N SER A 150 -10.80 -25.75 6.17
CA SER A 150 -12.00 -25.05 6.63
C SER A 150 -11.62 -23.60 6.94
N PRO A 151 -12.52 -22.62 6.70
CA PRO A 151 -12.28 -21.23 7.05
C PRO A 151 -11.83 -21.06 8.51
N ASN A 152 -11.00 -20.06 8.77
CA ASN A 152 -10.44 -19.71 10.08
C ASN A 152 -9.44 -20.72 10.68
N ARG A 153 -9.00 -21.77 9.95
CA ARG A 153 -7.94 -22.67 10.46
C ARG A 153 -6.56 -21.99 10.44
N ASP A 154 -6.30 -21.20 9.41
CA ASP A 154 -5.03 -20.55 9.17
C ASP A 154 -5.10 -19.09 9.57
N MET A 155 -4.02 -18.58 10.14
CA MET A 155 -3.93 -17.20 10.61
C MET A 155 -2.82 -16.40 9.94
N LEU A 156 -2.04 -17.04 9.05
CA LEU A 156 -0.97 -16.44 8.28
C LEU A 156 -1.02 -16.94 6.83
N LEU A 157 -0.74 -16.05 5.88
CA LEU A 157 -0.52 -16.39 4.48
C LEU A 157 0.62 -15.52 3.92
N GLY A 158 1.59 -16.16 3.28
CA GLY A 158 2.80 -15.53 2.78
C GLY A 158 2.90 -15.55 1.26
N LEU A 159 3.56 -14.54 0.71
CA LEU A 159 3.98 -14.41 -0.68
C LEU A 159 5.50 -14.32 -0.77
N PHE A 160 6.08 -15.12 -1.65
CA PHE A 160 7.51 -15.21 -1.90
C PHE A 160 7.77 -14.87 -3.37
N VAL A 161 8.42 -13.74 -3.64
CA VAL A 161 8.78 -13.28 -4.99
C VAL A 161 10.31 -13.38 -5.16
N PRO A 162 10.81 -14.25 -6.06
CA PRO A 162 12.23 -14.48 -6.22
C PRO A 162 12.91 -13.39 -7.06
N GLY A 163 13.98 -12.80 -6.53
CA GLY A 163 14.87 -11.89 -7.29
C GLY A 163 15.81 -12.63 -8.25
N CYS A 164 15.92 -13.95 -8.14
CA CYS A 164 16.69 -14.84 -9.01
C CYS A 164 15.99 -16.19 -9.18
N ASP A 165 16.35 -16.97 -10.20
CA ASP A 165 15.88 -18.36 -10.28
C ASP A 165 16.29 -19.13 -9.01
N THR A 166 15.30 -19.70 -8.30
CA THR A 166 15.54 -20.59 -7.17
C THR A 166 15.61 -22.02 -7.68
N ARG A 167 16.56 -22.77 -7.14
CA ARG A 167 16.84 -24.17 -7.47
C ARG A 167 17.33 -24.87 -6.20
N ARG A 168 17.29 -26.19 -6.18
CA ARG A 168 17.75 -26.98 -5.03
C ARG A 168 19.15 -26.54 -4.57
N GLU A 169 20.06 -26.31 -5.52
CA GLU A 169 21.47 -26.03 -5.24
C GLU A 169 21.73 -24.64 -4.65
N ASN A 170 20.84 -23.67 -4.89
CA ASN A 170 20.94 -22.34 -4.26
C ASN A 170 19.98 -22.18 -3.08
N GLY A 171 19.45 -23.29 -2.57
CA GLY A 171 18.65 -23.33 -1.35
C GLY A 171 17.18 -22.98 -1.54
N ALA A 172 16.55 -23.39 -2.65
CA ALA A 172 15.10 -23.30 -2.85
C ALA A 172 14.30 -23.66 -1.58
N THR A 173 13.17 -22.99 -1.36
CA THR A 173 12.33 -23.23 -0.18
C THR A 173 11.82 -24.66 -0.23
N ARG A 174 12.00 -25.41 0.86
CA ARG A 174 11.50 -26.77 1.01
C ARG A 174 10.18 -26.71 1.74
N VAL A 175 9.17 -27.42 1.23
CA VAL A 175 7.81 -27.44 1.81
C VAL A 175 7.33 -28.87 1.93
N VAL A 176 6.39 -29.11 2.85
CA VAL A 176 5.70 -30.39 3.01
C VAL A 176 4.22 -30.19 2.62
N PRO A 177 3.84 -30.48 1.36
CA PRO A 177 2.49 -30.22 0.88
C PRO A 177 1.45 -30.99 1.69
N GLY A 178 0.39 -30.30 2.11
CA GLY A 178 -0.69 -30.88 2.93
C GLY A 178 -0.47 -30.82 4.44
N SER A 179 0.71 -30.38 4.89
CA SER A 179 1.04 -30.35 6.32
C SER A 179 0.34 -29.26 7.12
N HIS A 180 -0.31 -28.30 6.45
CA HIS A 180 -1.26 -27.34 7.03
C HIS A 180 -2.51 -28.01 7.62
N LEU A 181 -2.80 -29.25 7.22
CA LEU A 181 -3.90 -30.05 7.73
C LEU A 181 -3.52 -30.94 8.93
N TRP A 182 -2.24 -31.01 9.28
CA TRP A 182 -1.77 -31.82 10.41
C TRP A 182 -2.02 -31.13 11.74
N GLY A 183 -2.10 -31.90 12.83
CA GLY A 183 -2.18 -31.35 14.19
C GLY A 183 -0.82 -30.88 14.73
N ASP A 184 -0.78 -30.70 16.04
CA ASP A 184 0.41 -30.29 16.80
C ASP A 184 1.25 -31.48 17.30
N GLU A 185 0.88 -32.71 16.93
CA GLU A 185 1.70 -33.90 17.20
C GLU A 185 3.07 -33.79 16.51
N GLN A 186 4.07 -34.50 17.02
CA GLN A 186 5.38 -34.54 16.40
C GLN A 186 5.27 -35.02 14.94
N PRO A 187 5.67 -34.22 13.94
CA PRO A 187 5.61 -34.63 12.55
C PRO A 187 6.64 -35.73 12.26
N ASP A 188 6.28 -36.66 11.38
CA ASP A 188 7.17 -37.70 10.87
C ASP A 188 7.77 -37.27 9.53
N PHE A 189 8.99 -36.73 9.60
CA PHE A 189 9.80 -36.40 8.42
C PHE A 189 10.75 -37.54 8.00
N GLY A 190 10.59 -38.75 8.55
CA GLY A 190 11.50 -39.88 8.32
C GLY A 190 12.88 -39.70 8.97
N ASP A 191 13.71 -40.74 8.89
CA ASP A 191 15.02 -40.80 9.56
C ASP A 191 16.01 -39.73 9.08
N ASP A 192 15.90 -39.32 7.81
CA ASP A 192 16.75 -38.30 7.19
C ASP A 192 16.10 -36.90 7.14
N GLY A 193 14.89 -36.75 7.68
CA GLY A 193 14.14 -35.49 7.68
C GLY A 193 13.62 -35.03 6.32
N SER A 194 13.60 -35.89 5.30
CA SER A 194 13.20 -35.56 3.93
C SER A 194 11.82 -36.10 3.51
N LYS A 195 11.17 -36.92 4.34
CA LYS A 195 9.89 -37.56 4.01
C LYS A 195 8.82 -36.52 3.72
N GLY A 196 8.27 -36.57 2.51
CA GLY A 196 7.21 -35.68 2.05
C GLY A 196 7.66 -34.25 1.72
N VAL A 197 8.97 -33.97 1.80
CA VAL A 197 9.55 -32.65 1.50
C VAL A 197 9.75 -32.49 0.00
N VAL A 198 9.34 -31.35 -0.54
CA VAL A 198 9.58 -30.96 -1.95
C VAL A 198 10.25 -29.59 -2.03
N ASP A 199 11.14 -29.40 -3.00
CA ASP A 199 11.76 -28.11 -3.28
C ASP A 199 10.84 -27.26 -4.18
N VAL A 200 10.56 -26.04 -3.75
CA VAL A 200 9.84 -25.01 -4.52
C VAL A 200 10.87 -24.21 -5.31
N CYS A 201 11.22 -24.73 -6.49
CA CYS A 201 12.10 -24.08 -7.46
C CYS A 201 11.28 -23.11 -8.31
N LEU A 202 11.65 -21.83 -8.30
CA LEU A 202 10.93 -20.74 -8.96
C LEU A 202 11.81 -20.13 -10.05
N LYS A 203 11.20 -19.73 -11.15
CA LYS A 203 11.78 -18.85 -12.15
C LYS A 203 11.54 -17.39 -11.78
N LYS A 204 12.46 -16.51 -12.20
CA LYS A 204 12.19 -15.07 -12.13
C LYS A 204 10.88 -14.76 -12.87
N GLY A 205 10.02 -14.02 -12.19
CA GLY A 205 8.68 -13.67 -12.68
C GLY A 205 7.58 -14.56 -12.12
N GLU A 206 7.92 -15.69 -11.52
CA GLU A 206 6.97 -16.50 -10.73
C GLU A 206 6.88 -15.99 -9.29
N ALA A 207 5.90 -16.46 -8.55
CA ALA A 207 5.80 -16.27 -7.11
C ALA A 207 5.27 -17.52 -6.42
N PHE A 208 5.51 -17.65 -5.12
CA PHE A 208 4.97 -18.74 -4.31
C PHE A 208 4.10 -18.18 -3.19
N MET A 209 2.86 -18.64 -3.09
CA MET A 209 1.97 -18.36 -1.96
C MET A 209 1.87 -19.58 -1.05
N MET A 210 1.85 -19.37 0.26
CA MET A 210 1.84 -20.45 1.25
C MET A 210 1.06 -20.08 2.51
N LEU A 211 0.28 -21.02 3.03
CA LEU A 211 -0.38 -20.93 4.34
C LEU A 211 0.65 -21.09 5.46
N GLY A 212 0.59 -20.25 6.50
CA GLY A 212 1.58 -20.21 7.57
C GLY A 212 1.66 -21.48 8.43
N SER A 213 0.61 -22.30 8.42
CA SER A 213 0.60 -23.61 9.07
C SER A 213 1.27 -24.72 8.23
N THR A 214 1.74 -24.41 7.02
CA THR A 214 2.50 -25.35 6.18
C THR A 214 3.93 -25.48 6.69
N TYR A 215 4.36 -26.72 6.98
CA TYR A 215 5.76 -26.98 7.30
C TYR A 215 6.67 -26.67 6.11
N HIS A 216 7.67 -25.84 6.36
CA HIS A 216 8.64 -25.43 5.36
C HIS A 216 9.98 -25.01 6.00
N GLY A 217 10.96 -24.71 5.14
CA GLY A 217 12.20 -24.05 5.54
C GLY A 217 13.13 -23.87 4.34
N ALA A 218 13.99 -22.83 4.38
CA ALA A 218 14.98 -22.63 3.33
C ALA A 218 15.88 -23.87 3.14
N GLY A 219 16.24 -24.16 1.88
CA GLY A 219 17.20 -25.21 1.53
C GLY A 219 18.64 -24.79 1.84
N GLU A 220 19.56 -25.74 1.76
CA GLU A 220 20.99 -25.45 1.86
C GLU A 220 21.47 -24.77 0.57
N TYR A 221 22.27 -23.71 0.73
CA TYR A 221 22.96 -23.10 -0.39
C TYR A 221 24.27 -23.86 -0.63
N SER A 222 24.27 -24.80 -1.58
CA SER A 222 25.37 -25.72 -1.85
C SER A 222 26.34 -25.26 -2.93
N LEU A 223 26.06 -24.15 -3.62
CA LEU A 223 26.97 -23.57 -4.60
C LEU A 223 28.07 -22.74 -3.93
N ASN A 224 29.22 -22.63 -4.61
CA ASN A 224 30.39 -21.90 -4.10
C ASN A 224 30.27 -20.38 -4.23
N GLU A 225 29.38 -19.89 -5.09
CA GLU A 225 29.23 -18.47 -5.39
C GLU A 225 27.77 -18.08 -5.67
N GLY A 226 27.52 -16.77 -5.80
CA GLY A 226 26.22 -16.19 -6.10
C GLY A 226 25.41 -15.85 -4.85
N SER A 227 24.14 -15.51 -5.06
CA SER A 227 23.20 -15.27 -3.98
C SER A 227 21.78 -15.63 -4.42
N ARG A 228 20.90 -15.90 -3.44
CA ARG A 228 19.47 -16.18 -3.64
C ARG A 228 18.64 -15.13 -2.92
N MET A 229 18.22 -14.11 -3.67
CA MET A 229 17.33 -13.07 -3.19
C MET A 229 15.86 -13.49 -3.31
N VAL A 230 15.09 -13.32 -2.23
CA VAL A 230 13.63 -13.51 -2.22
C VAL A 230 13.00 -12.40 -1.39
N HIS A 231 11.98 -11.73 -1.95
CA HIS A 231 11.11 -10.80 -1.24
C HIS A 231 9.95 -11.59 -0.62
N ILE A 232 9.76 -11.46 0.68
CA ILE A 232 8.81 -12.26 1.45
C ILE A 232 7.88 -11.31 2.19
N MET A 233 6.57 -11.48 2.01
CA MET A 233 5.54 -10.72 2.71
C MET A 233 4.52 -11.68 3.29
N PHE A 234 4.26 -11.58 4.60
CA PHE A 234 3.22 -12.35 5.27
C PHE A 234 2.13 -11.44 5.81
N CYS A 235 0.88 -11.77 5.53
CA CYS A 235 -0.28 -11.21 6.20
C CYS A 235 -0.73 -12.12 7.35
N CYS A 236 -1.32 -11.53 8.40
CA CYS A 236 -2.01 -12.23 9.48
C CYS A 236 -3.49 -11.81 9.56
N SER A 237 -4.34 -12.60 10.20
CA SER A 237 -5.69 -12.15 10.56
C SER A 237 -5.63 -10.90 11.46
N GLY A 238 -6.57 -9.97 11.32
CA GLY A 238 -6.44 -8.63 11.92
C GLY A 238 -6.60 -8.55 13.43
N ASN A 239 -6.98 -9.63 14.08
CA ASN A 239 -7.02 -9.75 15.54
C ASN A 239 -5.66 -10.12 16.15
N TYR A 240 -4.64 -10.40 15.34
CA TYR A 240 -3.29 -10.74 15.82
C TYR A 240 -2.33 -9.56 15.78
N ARG A 241 -1.33 -9.60 16.66
CA ARG A 241 -0.22 -8.66 16.66
C ARG A 241 0.70 -8.95 15.47
N GLN A 242 1.02 -7.93 14.68
CA GLN A 242 2.01 -8.02 13.60
C GLN A 242 3.42 -8.30 14.17
N GLU A 243 4.22 -9.09 13.47
CA GLU A 243 5.62 -9.34 13.84
C GLU A 243 6.48 -8.07 13.67
N GLU A 244 6.23 -7.33 12.60
CA GLU A 244 6.74 -5.98 12.35
C GLU A 244 5.56 -5.00 12.32
N ILE A 245 5.60 -3.98 13.18
CA ILE A 245 4.54 -2.95 13.21
C ILE A 245 4.77 -1.98 12.04
N SER A 246 4.22 -2.31 10.87
CA SER A 246 4.45 -1.54 9.65
C SER A 246 3.98 -0.10 9.78
N TYR A 247 2.93 0.19 10.57
CA TYR A 247 2.45 1.55 10.82
C TYR A 247 3.49 2.50 11.42
N LEU A 248 4.51 1.95 12.11
CA LEU A 248 5.61 2.72 12.68
C LEU A 248 6.85 2.73 11.77
N SER A 249 6.80 2.02 10.65
CA SER A 249 7.91 1.89 9.70
C SER A 249 7.83 2.91 8.56
N TYR A 250 6.66 3.55 8.38
CA TYR A 250 6.49 4.61 7.40
C TYR A 250 6.73 5.98 8.04
N PRO A 251 7.40 6.89 7.33
CA PRO A 251 7.26 8.32 7.58
C PRO A 251 5.79 8.73 7.56
N VAL A 252 5.40 9.65 8.42
CA VAL A 252 3.99 10.03 8.58
C VAL A 252 3.43 10.66 7.28
N GLU A 253 4.30 11.32 6.53
CA GLU A 253 4.03 11.84 5.19
C GLU A 253 3.56 10.76 4.20
N ASP A 254 4.15 9.56 4.23
CA ASP A 254 3.77 8.48 3.30
C ASP A 254 2.39 7.85 3.62
N VAL A 255 1.88 8.03 4.84
CA VAL A 255 0.64 7.37 5.34
C VAL A 255 -0.55 8.32 5.45
N LYS A 256 -0.31 9.60 5.78
CA LYS A 256 -1.35 10.66 5.83
C LYS A 256 -2.08 10.85 4.50
N ASP A 257 -1.52 10.25 3.47
CA ASP A 257 -1.91 10.36 2.10
C ASP A 257 -2.93 9.32 1.67
N THR A 258 -3.68 8.70 2.59
CA THR A 258 -4.78 7.81 2.21
C THR A 258 -5.98 7.93 3.14
N ILE A 259 -7.18 8.09 2.56
CA ILE A 259 -8.47 7.83 3.22
C ILE A 259 -9.20 6.80 2.36
N ASN A 260 -9.60 5.67 2.98
CA ASN A 260 -10.38 4.60 2.32
C ASN A 260 -9.75 4.07 1.00
N GLY A 261 -8.45 3.81 0.99
CA GLY A 261 -7.75 3.27 -0.19
C GLY A 261 -7.58 4.26 -1.36
N THR A 262 -8.01 5.52 -1.18
CA THR A 262 -7.73 6.59 -2.14
C THR A 262 -6.46 7.30 -1.70
N ILE A 263 -5.43 7.28 -2.56
CA ILE A 263 -4.23 8.11 -2.40
C ILE A 263 -4.67 9.58 -2.44
N ILE A 264 -4.54 10.28 -1.31
CA ILE A 264 -4.46 11.73 -1.15
C ILE A 264 -2.97 12.09 -1.25
N PRO A 265 -2.40 12.38 -2.42
CA PRO A 265 -0.97 12.69 -2.48
C PRO A 265 -0.68 13.99 -1.70
N ASN A 266 0.08 13.94 -0.61
CA ASN A 266 0.71 15.08 0.06
C ASN A 266 2.25 15.00 -0.01
N GLY A 267 2.77 15.21 -1.21
CA GLY A 267 3.96 16.05 -1.36
C GLY A 267 3.61 17.48 -1.81
N GLU A 268 2.45 17.66 -2.44
CA GLU A 268 2.02 18.92 -3.02
C GLU A 268 0.59 19.20 -2.57
N ARG A 269 0.43 19.95 -1.47
CA ARG A 269 -0.87 20.50 -1.07
C ARG A 269 -1.53 21.15 -2.29
N GLY A 270 -2.53 20.51 -2.88
CA GLY A 270 -3.32 21.03 -4.00
C GLY A 270 -2.55 21.96 -4.95
N THR A 271 -2.87 23.25 -4.86
CA THR A 271 -2.35 24.31 -5.74
C THR A 271 -0.88 24.70 -5.46
N GLY A 272 -0.12 23.98 -4.65
CA GLY A 272 1.29 24.30 -4.32
C GLY A 272 1.46 25.55 -3.44
N ALA A 273 2.72 25.99 -3.26
CA ALA A 273 3.07 27.06 -2.31
C ALA A 273 2.69 28.48 -2.77
N ASN A 274 2.65 28.72 -4.09
CA ASN A 274 2.40 30.05 -4.66
C ASN A 274 1.24 30.01 -5.67
N PRO A 275 0.05 29.56 -5.28
CA PRO A 275 -1.02 29.33 -6.23
C PRO A 275 -1.56 30.65 -6.80
N ALA A 276 -2.08 30.59 -8.02
CA ALA A 276 -2.68 31.73 -8.70
C ALA A 276 -4.05 31.35 -9.26
N GLY A 277 -4.92 32.34 -9.45
CA GLY A 277 -6.27 32.05 -9.89
C GLY A 277 -7.15 33.28 -10.06
N LEU A 278 -8.44 33.04 -10.17
CA LEU A 278 -9.48 34.06 -10.18
C LEU A 278 -10.50 33.77 -9.09
N ILE A 279 -10.94 34.83 -8.42
CA ILE A 279 -12.10 34.82 -7.54
C ILE A 279 -13.09 35.87 -8.03
N GLN A 280 -14.36 35.48 -8.10
CA GLN A 280 -15.44 36.34 -8.56
C GLN A 280 -16.52 36.38 -7.51
N TYR A 281 -17.04 37.58 -7.27
CA TYR A 281 -18.22 37.83 -6.45
C TYR A 281 -19.21 38.61 -7.30
N ASN A 282 -20.49 38.29 -7.20
CA ASN A 282 -21.55 39.02 -7.89
C ASN A 282 -22.54 39.66 -6.92
N GLU A 283 -23.32 40.61 -7.44
CA GLU A 283 -24.32 41.36 -6.66
C GLU A 283 -25.50 40.48 -6.19
N LEU A 284 -25.67 39.30 -6.78
CA LEU A 284 -26.69 38.33 -6.37
C LEU A 284 -26.26 37.50 -5.16
N GLY A 285 -25.07 37.74 -4.61
CA GLY A 285 -24.56 37.03 -3.44
C GLY A 285 -23.95 35.66 -3.77
N TYR A 286 -23.50 35.44 -5.00
CA TYR A 286 -22.77 34.23 -5.40
C TYR A 286 -21.31 34.51 -5.70
N MET A 287 -20.49 33.49 -5.44
CA MET A 287 -19.07 33.52 -5.70
C MET A 287 -18.61 32.25 -6.42
N SER A 288 -17.50 32.39 -7.14
CA SER A 288 -16.72 31.27 -7.65
C SER A 288 -15.23 31.54 -7.46
N ALA A 289 -14.47 30.49 -7.19
CA ALA A 289 -13.02 30.53 -7.12
C ALA A 289 -12.44 29.40 -7.95
N THR A 290 -11.44 29.75 -8.76
CA THR A 290 -10.62 28.81 -9.52
C THR A 290 -9.17 29.14 -9.22
N ILE A 291 -8.46 28.21 -8.59
CA ILE A 291 -7.10 28.38 -8.11
C ILE A 291 -6.26 27.23 -8.67
N MET A 292 -5.10 27.51 -9.22
CA MET A 292 -4.22 26.50 -9.81
C MET A 292 -2.79 26.66 -9.32
N SER A 293 -2.02 25.58 -9.38
CA SER A 293 -0.60 25.63 -9.05
C SER A 293 0.23 26.44 -10.03
N THR A 294 1.26 27.12 -9.54
CA THR A 294 2.27 27.79 -10.38
C THR A 294 3.55 26.99 -10.50
N THR A 295 3.67 25.87 -9.80
CA THR A 295 4.84 24.98 -9.85
C THR A 295 4.99 24.37 -11.25
N PRO A 296 6.13 24.56 -11.95
CA PRO A 296 6.34 24.03 -13.30
C PRO A 296 6.29 22.50 -13.39
N GLU A 297 6.78 21.80 -12.38
CA GLU A 297 6.88 20.34 -12.33
C GLU A 297 5.50 19.67 -12.39
N HIS A 298 4.46 20.33 -11.84
CA HIS A 298 3.07 19.86 -11.88
C HIS A 298 2.48 19.85 -13.31
N ARG A 299 3.17 20.46 -14.28
CA ARG A 299 2.78 20.53 -15.70
C ARG A 299 3.82 19.90 -16.64
N GLN A 300 4.93 19.39 -16.11
CA GLN A 300 6.03 18.89 -16.93
C GLN A 300 5.65 17.58 -17.62
N GLY A 301 5.94 17.48 -18.92
CA GLY A 301 5.67 16.27 -19.70
C GLY A 301 4.19 16.03 -20.05
N LEU A 302 3.31 17.00 -19.79
CA LEU A 302 1.91 16.95 -20.22
C LEU A 302 1.77 17.44 -21.67
N ASN A 303 0.99 16.75 -22.49
CA ASN A 303 0.66 17.21 -23.84
C ASN A 303 -0.64 18.02 -23.84
N VAL A 304 -0.66 19.15 -23.11
CA VAL A 304 -1.83 20.03 -22.96
C VAL A 304 -1.55 21.43 -23.52
N SER A 305 -2.53 22.05 -24.15
CA SER A 305 -2.45 23.42 -24.70
C SER A 305 -3.75 24.18 -24.47
N ILE A 306 -3.65 25.51 -24.41
CA ILE A 306 -4.83 26.39 -24.35
C ILE A 306 -4.81 27.31 -25.58
N PRO A 307 -5.87 27.33 -26.41
CA PRO A 307 -7.09 26.53 -26.29
C PRO A 307 -6.84 25.03 -26.52
N GLU A 308 -7.76 24.21 -26.00
CA GLU A 308 -7.72 22.75 -26.07
C GLU A 308 -7.74 22.26 -27.53
N VAL A 309 -7.00 21.18 -27.80
CA VAL A 309 -7.03 20.48 -29.09
C VAL A 309 -7.59 19.08 -28.86
N GLU A 310 -8.57 18.67 -29.66
CA GLU A 310 -9.38 17.44 -29.50
C GLU A 310 -8.55 16.14 -29.44
N SER A 311 -7.28 16.17 -29.84
CA SER A 311 -6.36 15.02 -29.79
C SER A 311 -5.62 14.84 -28.45
N GLN A 312 -5.90 15.67 -27.44
CA GLN A 312 -5.20 15.63 -26.14
C GLN A 312 -5.86 14.63 -25.18
N PRO A 313 -5.09 13.77 -24.47
CA PRO A 313 -5.68 12.73 -23.63
C PRO A 313 -6.24 13.31 -22.32
N ASP A 314 -7.45 12.89 -21.94
CA ASP A 314 -8.09 13.23 -20.66
C ASP A 314 -7.18 12.94 -19.46
N SER A 315 -6.31 11.92 -19.55
CA SER A 315 -5.37 11.58 -18.48
C SER A 315 -4.34 12.68 -18.19
N ASP A 316 -3.98 13.51 -19.18
CA ASP A 316 -3.08 14.64 -18.97
C ASP A 316 -3.83 15.86 -18.42
N TRP A 317 -5.06 16.11 -18.89
CA TRP A 317 -5.95 17.10 -18.28
C TRP A 317 -6.31 16.76 -16.83
N ALA A 318 -6.47 15.48 -16.49
CA ALA A 318 -6.69 15.01 -15.13
C ALA A 318 -5.51 15.32 -14.20
N LYS A 319 -4.27 15.29 -14.71
CA LYS A 319 -3.08 15.72 -13.95
C LYS A 319 -3.08 17.23 -13.72
N VAL A 320 -3.53 18.04 -14.67
CA VAL A 320 -3.75 19.49 -14.44
C VAL A 320 -4.84 19.72 -13.40
N GLY A 321 -5.96 18.98 -13.51
CA GLY A 321 -7.06 19.02 -12.56
C GLY A 321 -6.62 18.70 -11.14
N ARG A 322 -5.73 17.72 -10.96
CA ARG A 322 -5.15 17.34 -9.64
C ARG A 322 -4.55 18.52 -8.87
N HIS A 323 -3.99 19.51 -9.57
CA HIS A 323 -3.33 20.68 -8.97
C HIS A 323 -4.17 21.97 -9.08
N THR A 324 -5.48 21.80 -9.25
CA THR A 324 -6.48 22.85 -9.33
C THR A 324 -7.48 22.72 -8.18
N LEU A 325 -8.00 23.85 -7.70
CA LEU A 325 -9.08 23.94 -6.73
C LEU A 325 -10.16 24.85 -7.32
N CYS A 326 -11.32 24.26 -7.61
CA CYS A 326 -12.50 24.96 -8.08
C CYS A 326 -13.67 24.78 -7.11
N TYR A 327 -14.36 25.87 -6.78
CA TYR A 327 -15.64 25.81 -6.06
C TYR A 327 -16.50 27.04 -6.34
N ALA A 328 -17.81 26.88 -6.15
CA ALA A 328 -18.79 27.95 -6.30
C ALA A 328 -19.98 27.74 -5.35
N GLY A 329 -20.58 28.84 -4.92
CA GLY A 329 -21.71 28.85 -4.00
C GLY A 329 -22.16 30.27 -3.66
N PRO A 330 -23.18 30.42 -2.81
CA PRO A 330 -23.50 31.70 -2.21
C PRO A 330 -22.34 32.17 -1.32
N PHE A 331 -22.28 33.46 -1.05
CA PHE A 331 -21.39 34.03 -0.04
C PHE A 331 -22.11 35.09 0.78
N TYR A 332 -21.65 35.29 2.00
CA TYR A 332 -22.14 36.36 2.86
C TYR A 332 -21.08 36.75 3.90
N ILE A 333 -21.18 37.98 4.41
CA ILE A 333 -20.35 38.45 5.50
C ILE A 333 -21.01 38.02 6.81
N LYS A 334 -20.35 37.14 7.57
CA LYS A 334 -20.83 36.65 8.87
C LYS A 334 -20.53 37.64 10.00
N GLU A 335 -19.40 38.33 9.92
CA GLU A 335 -18.95 39.27 10.95
C GLU A 335 -18.18 40.43 10.31
N ILE A 336 -18.47 41.66 10.69
CA ILE A 336 -17.66 42.84 10.35
C ILE A 336 -16.89 43.24 11.60
N ARG A 337 -15.55 43.19 11.54
CA ARG A 337 -14.67 43.54 12.66
C ARG A 337 -14.18 44.98 12.59
N THR A 338 -13.87 45.43 11.37
CA THR A 338 -13.52 46.83 11.07
C THR A 338 -14.15 47.26 9.76
N GLU A 339 -14.01 48.51 9.36
CA GLU A 339 -14.45 49.00 8.05
C GLU A 339 -13.86 48.20 6.86
N ASN A 340 -12.69 47.59 7.06
CA ASN A 340 -11.95 46.89 6.01
C ASN A 340 -11.71 45.41 6.31
N SER A 341 -12.25 44.84 7.39
CA SER A 341 -11.98 43.45 7.73
C SER A 341 -13.12 42.76 8.47
N GLY A 342 -13.18 41.44 8.34
CA GLY A 342 -14.24 40.64 8.94
C GLY A 342 -14.13 39.16 8.60
N LEU A 343 -15.22 38.44 8.83
CA LEU A 343 -15.39 37.03 8.52
C LEU A 343 -16.36 36.86 7.35
N LEU A 344 -15.86 36.26 6.28
CA LEU A 344 -16.56 35.95 5.04
C LEU A 344 -16.84 34.45 4.99
N ILE A 345 -18.04 34.07 4.57
CA ILE A 345 -18.43 32.68 4.34
C ILE A 345 -18.58 32.46 2.85
N HIS A 346 -17.92 31.42 2.32
CA HIS A 346 -18.28 30.84 1.03
C HIS A 346 -19.10 29.57 1.29
N GLY A 347 -20.36 29.56 0.90
CA GLY A 347 -21.24 28.40 1.00
C GLY A 347 -22.59 28.68 1.66
N PRO A 348 -23.46 27.67 1.78
CA PRO A 348 -23.20 26.25 1.46
C PRO A 348 -22.78 26.02 0.00
N LEU A 349 -21.63 25.39 -0.23
CA LEU A 349 -21.09 25.27 -1.59
C LEU A 349 -21.98 24.38 -2.46
N ILE A 350 -22.32 24.88 -3.65
CA ILE A 350 -23.20 24.17 -4.61
C ILE A 350 -22.36 23.23 -5.49
N VAL A 351 -21.16 23.66 -5.87
CA VAL A 351 -20.21 22.88 -6.66
C VAL A 351 -18.84 23.02 -6.04
N ALA A 352 -18.13 21.90 -5.88
CA ALA A 352 -16.74 21.88 -5.47
C ALA A 352 -16.02 20.70 -6.11
N GLN A 353 -14.78 20.92 -6.52
CA GLN A 353 -13.92 19.86 -7.04
C GLN A 353 -13.54 18.85 -5.93
N VAL A 354 -13.44 19.32 -4.68
CA VAL A 354 -13.26 18.46 -3.51
C VAL A 354 -14.64 17.97 -3.08
N PRO A 355 -14.97 16.66 -3.18
CA PRO A 355 -16.34 16.18 -2.98
C PRO A 355 -16.93 16.53 -1.60
N ASN A 356 -16.12 16.44 -0.55
CA ASN A 356 -16.54 16.75 0.83
C ASN A 356 -16.80 18.24 1.08
N TYR A 357 -16.48 19.13 0.14
CA TYR A 357 -16.78 20.56 0.26
C TYR A 357 -18.22 20.88 -0.18
N VAL A 358 -18.85 20.05 -1.01
CA VAL A 358 -20.22 20.28 -1.46
C VAL A 358 -21.18 20.26 -0.25
N GLY A 359 -22.00 21.29 -0.12
CA GLY A 359 -22.91 21.50 1.02
C GLY A 359 -22.25 22.09 2.27
N SER A 360 -20.92 22.26 2.29
CA SER A 360 -20.20 22.85 3.43
C SER A 360 -20.14 24.37 3.37
N GLU A 361 -19.94 25.00 4.54
CA GLU A 361 -19.57 26.42 4.66
C GLU A 361 -18.07 26.57 4.90
N GLN A 362 -17.47 27.53 4.21
CA GLN A 362 -16.04 27.77 4.21
C GLN A 362 -15.77 29.14 4.86
N GLU A 363 -15.30 29.13 6.11
CA GLU A 363 -14.99 30.35 6.84
C GLU A 363 -13.65 30.95 6.42
N ARG A 364 -13.62 32.26 6.17
CA ARG A 364 -12.45 32.99 5.70
C ARG A 364 -12.36 34.35 6.37
N ASN A 365 -11.18 34.71 6.89
CA ASN A 365 -10.95 36.08 7.29
C ASN A 365 -10.66 36.90 6.03
N TYR A 366 -11.30 38.05 5.88
CA TYR A 366 -11.01 38.97 4.80
C TYR A 366 -10.45 40.28 5.34
N THR A 367 -9.52 40.86 4.56
CA THR A 367 -9.05 42.24 4.74
C THR A 367 -8.99 42.93 3.38
N ILE A 368 -9.65 44.07 3.28
CA ILE A 368 -9.59 44.97 2.13
C ILE A 368 -8.41 45.93 2.33
N LEU A 369 -7.56 46.02 1.32
CA LEU A 369 -6.34 46.83 1.31
C LEU A 369 -6.37 47.79 0.12
N ASP A 370 -5.41 48.71 0.08
CA ASP A 370 -5.14 49.61 -1.06
C ASP A 370 -6.38 50.38 -1.55
N GLY A 371 -7.20 50.89 -0.62
CA GLY A 371 -8.41 51.64 -0.95
C GLY A 371 -9.48 50.83 -1.68
N GLY A 372 -9.53 49.51 -1.50
CA GLY A 372 -10.52 48.62 -2.14
C GLY A 372 -10.00 47.84 -3.34
N ASN A 373 -8.76 48.08 -3.76
CA ASN A 373 -8.16 47.44 -4.93
C ASN A 373 -7.55 46.07 -4.66
N THR A 374 -7.31 45.75 -3.39
CA THR A 374 -6.69 44.49 -3.00
C THR A 374 -7.55 43.82 -1.93
N LEU A 375 -7.75 42.52 -2.06
CA LEU A 375 -8.47 41.69 -1.11
C LEU A 375 -7.51 40.61 -0.61
N ASN A 376 -7.22 40.59 0.68
CA ASN A 376 -6.55 39.48 1.32
C ASN A 376 -7.59 38.53 1.92
N ILE A 377 -7.50 37.25 1.60
CA ILE A 377 -8.30 36.20 2.21
C ILE A 377 -7.35 35.24 2.93
N SER A 378 -7.57 35.04 4.22
CA SER A 378 -6.79 34.12 5.02
C SER A 378 -7.63 33.05 5.71
N ILE A 379 -7.01 31.89 5.86
CA ILE A 379 -7.56 30.71 6.54
C ILE A 379 -6.53 30.22 7.55
N LEU A 380 -6.98 29.90 8.75
CA LEU A 380 -6.21 29.09 9.68
C LEU A 380 -6.58 27.64 9.41
N ALA A 381 -5.66 26.86 8.87
CA ALA A 381 -5.88 25.43 8.68
C ALA A 381 -5.90 24.68 10.02
N GLU A 382 -6.50 23.50 10.05
CA GLU A 382 -6.63 22.67 11.26
C GLU A 382 -5.28 22.30 11.89
N ASP A 383 -4.20 22.31 11.10
CA ASP A 383 -2.81 22.09 11.53
C ASP A 383 -2.14 23.35 12.11
N GLY A 384 -2.87 24.46 12.23
CA GLY A 384 -2.37 25.73 12.74
C GLY A 384 -1.60 26.57 11.70
N VAL A 385 -1.49 26.12 10.45
CA VAL A 385 -0.83 26.88 9.39
C VAL A 385 -1.75 27.97 8.86
N LEU A 386 -1.28 29.21 8.83
CA LEU A 386 -1.98 30.33 8.22
C LEU A 386 -1.76 30.32 6.70
N GLY A 387 -2.80 30.02 5.94
CA GLY A 387 -2.85 30.23 4.49
C GLY A 387 -3.38 31.63 4.19
N SER A 388 -2.72 32.38 3.31
CA SER A 388 -3.14 33.73 2.91
C SER A 388 -2.99 33.91 1.40
N LEU A 389 -4.05 34.37 0.72
CA LEU A 389 -4.03 34.71 -0.70
C LEU A 389 -4.45 36.16 -0.90
N ILE A 390 -3.63 36.87 -1.67
CA ILE A 390 -3.84 38.28 -2.00
C ILE A 390 -4.36 38.38 -3.44
N TRP A 391 -5.53 39.01 -3.58
CA TRP A 391 -6.25 39.15 -4.83
C TRP A 391 -6.27 40.61 -5.24
N LYS A 392 -5.85 40.89 -6.48
CA LYS A 392 -5.94 42.22 -7.06
C LYS A 392 -7.25 42.35 -7.84
N ARG A 393 -7.99 43.42 -7.59
CA ARG A 393 -9.21 43.76 -8.34
C ARG A 393 -8.85 44.00 -9.80
N ILE A 394 -9.50 43.28 -10.70
CA ILE A 394 -9.42 43.53 -12.14
C ILE A 394 -10.49 44.58 -12.46
N ILE A 395 -10.06 45.79 -12.84
CA ILE A 395 -10.96 46.82 -13.39
C ILE A 395 -11.02 46.54 -14.90
N PRO A 396 -12.20 46.21 -15.46
CA PRO A 396 -12.32 46.08 -16.90
C PRO A 396 -11.96 47.40 -17.55
N ASN A 397 -11.02 47.40 -18.51
CA ASN A 397 -10.85 48.53 -19.40
C ASN A 397 -12.12 48.64 -20.24
N VAL A 398 -13.07 49.46 -19.79
CA VAL A 398 -14.20 49.88 -20.63
C VAL A 398 -13.64 50.89 -21.63
N GLN A 399 -13.05 50.39 -22.72
CA GLN A 399 -13.05 51.18 -23.95
C GLN A 399 -14.51 51.30 -24.38
N LYS A 400 -15.07 52.49 -24.19
CA LYS A 400 -16.35 52.90 -24.76
C LYS A 400 -16.28 52.95 -26.27
#